data_AF-A0A953N5E2-F1
#
_entry.id   AF-A0A953N5E2-F1
#
_cell.length_a   1.000
_cell.length_b   1.000
_cell.length_c   1.000
_cell.angle_alpha   90.00
_cell.angle_beta   90.00
_cell.angle_gamma   90.00
#
_symmetry.space_group_name_H-M   'P 1'
#
loop_
_entity.id
_entity.type
_entity.pdbx_description
1 polymer ?
#
loop_
_entity_poly.entity_id
_entity_poly.type
_entity_poly.pdbx_seq_one_letter_code
_entity_poly.pdbx_strand_id
1 'polypeptide(L)'
;MKLRYSMVLMVFCTTLLAQPDTDIFLMDMAPSEAGLTISNFRNISNNPGYDSQPSFALGLLVYAGTHEGQTEIKAYQLESGTISIKNKMTSGGEYSPQLAADGEGFTAVRLDTTGLQRLYYYDQAGESHLMLKDLQVAYYTFNDKNTLLASVLSDDRMDLVLADLQNKKIDTLLHNSGRSIHKVPNSNAMSYTVLNEQGNYDIYQLDLDNRESYFITELPIGIQDYCWVSDSKLLLGSNDKLFVYDLFGRREWNLAADLSPYKIKEITRVSVNKDETKLAIAAETTNE
;
A
#
# COMPACT_ATOMS: atom_id res chain seq x y z
N MET A 1 -36.76 45.88 -6.31
CA MET A 1 -35.36 45.50 -6.61
C MET A 1 -35.01 44.28 -5.75
N LYS A 2 -35.12 43.06 -6.30
CA LYS A 2 -34.76 41.82 -5.58
C LYS A 2 -33.60 41.19 -6.33
N LEU A 3 -32.41 41.26 -5.75
CA LEU A 3 -31.22 40.58 -6.25
C LEU A 3 -31.35 39.09 -5.93
N ARG A 4 -31.45 38.24 -6.95
CA ARG A 4 -31.32 36.79 -6.81
C ARG A 4 -29.85 36.44 -6.96
N TYR A 5 -29.20 36.04 -5.88
CA TYR A 5 -27.90 35.40 -5.93
C TYR A 5 -28.10 33.96 -6.42
N SER A 6 -27.65 33.68 -7.65
CA SER A 6 -27.53 32.32 -8.16
C SER A 6 -26.24 31.73 -7.58
N MET A 7 -26.38 30.78 -6.66
CA MET A 7 -25.27 29.99 -6.15
C MET A 7 -24.87 28.99 -7.24
N VAL A 8 -23.74 29.23 -7.88
CA VAL A 8 -23.14 28.28 -8.82
C VAL A 8 -22.48 27.19 -7.97
N LEU A 9 -23.10 26.01 -7.94
CA LEU A 9 -22.52 24.81 -7.34
C LEU A 9 -21.44 24.31 -8.30
N MET A 10 -20.18 24.64 -8.03
CA MET A 10 -19.03 24.11 -8.76
C MET A 10 -18.79 22.69 -8.25
N VAL A 11 -19.37 21.70 -8.92
CA VAL A 11 -19.06 20.29 -8.69
C VAL A 11 -17.64 20.08 -9.22
N PHE A 12 -16.66 20.04 -8.32
CA PHE A 12 -15.34 19.52 -8.64
C PHE A 12 -15.50 18.02 -8.88
N CYS A 13 -15.62 17.67 -10.16
CA CYS A 13 -15.40 16.30 -10.62
C CYS A 13 -13.92 16.02 -10.37
N THR A 14 -13.58 15.38 -9.25
CA THR A 14 -12.27 14.76 -9.10
C THR A 14 -12.15 13.78 -10.25
N THR A 15 -11.37 14.14 -11.26
CA THR A 15 -10.98 13.21 -12.31
C THR A 15 -10.37 12.02 -11.59
N LEU A 16 -11.09 10.89 -11.61
CA LEU A 16 -10.48 9.57 -11.54
C LEU A 16 -9.42 9.59 -12.66
N LEU A 17 -8.19 10.01 -12.33
CA LEU A 17 -7.05 9.67 -13.16
C LEU A 17 -7.15 8.16 -13.26
N ALA A 18 -7.36 7.65 -14.48
CA ALA A 18 -7.36 6.23 -14.73
C ALA A 18 -6.07 5.71 -14.09
N GLN A 19 -6.23 4.89 -13.04
CA GLN A 19 -5.08 4.31 -12.38
C GLN A 19 -4.33 3.52 -13.45
N PRO A 20 -2.99 3.61 -13.46
CA PRO A 20 -2.22 2.96 -14.50
C PRO A 20 -2.54 1.48 -14.52
N ASP A 21 -2.64 0.93 -15.74
CA ASP A 21 -2.76 -0.50 -16.01
C ASP A 21 -1.40 -1.12 -15.65
N THR A 22 -1.24 -1.46 -14.37
CA THR A 22 -0.03 -2.02 -13.81
C THR A 22 -0.17 -3.52 -13.67
N ASP A 23 0.94 -4.21 -13.90
CA ASP A 23 1.08 -5.62 -13.59
C ASP A 23 1.86 -5.81 -12.28
N ILE A 24 1.64 -6.96 -11.63
CA ILE A 24 2.45 -7.41 -10.51
C ILE A 24 3.61 -8.26 -11.02
N PHE A 25 4.82 -7.82 -10.69
CA PHE A 25 6.04 -8.57 -10.94
C PHE A 25 6.63 -9.09 -9.64
N LEU A 26 7.10 -10.32 -9.66
CA LEU A 26 7.75 -10.99 -8.54
C LEU A 26 9.17 -11.38 -8.94
N MET A 27 10.10 -11.19 -8.03
CA MET A 27 11.51 -11.51 -8.22
C MET A 27 12.14 -11.96 -6.90
N ASP A 28 13.25 -12.68 -7.02
CA ASP A 28 14.10 -12.97 -5.88
C ASP A 28 15.13 -11.84 -5.73
N MET A 29 15.43 -11.50 -4.49
CA MET A 29 16.41 -10.47 -4.12
C MET A 29 17.46 -11.02 -3.16
N ALA A 30 18.68 -10.50 -3.28
CA ALA A 30 19.76 -10.77 -2.33
C ALA A 30 20.64 -9.53 -2.17
N PRO A 31 21.24 -9.29 -0.99
CA PRO A 31 22.22 -8.23 -0.80
C PRO A 31 23.43 -8.38 -1.74
N SER A 32 24.00 -7.26 -2.19
CA SER A 32 25.25 -7.21 -2.95
C SER A 32 26.07 -5.96 -2.60
N GLU A 33 27.32 -5.89 -3.04
CA GLU A 33 28.14 -4.68 -2.86
C GLU A 33 27.54 -3.45 -3.56
N ALA A 34 26.77 -3.66 -4.63
CA ALA A 34 26.10 -2.62 -5.40
C ALA A 34 24.67 -2.31 -4.90
N GLY A 35 24.25 -2.90 -3.78
CA GLY A 35 22.89 -2.78 -3.23
C GLY A 35 22.17 -4.12 -3.24
N LEU A 36 21.40 -4.39 -4.29
CA LEU A 36 20.58 -5.60 -4.44
C LEU A 36 20.88 -6.32 -5.76
N THR A 37 21.01 -7.64 -5.70
CA THR A 37 20.95 -8.51 -6.86
C THR A 37 19.51 -8.96 -7.07
N ILE A 38 19.00 -8.82 -8.29
CA ILE A 38 17.65 -9.24 -8.68
C ILE A 38 17.75 -10.45 -9.62
N SER A 39 16.88 -11.44 -9.41
CA SER A 39 16.83 -12.65 -10.24
C SER A 39 15.41 -13.23 -10.29
N ASN A 40 15.17 -14.22 -11.15
CA ASN A 40 13.87 -14.90 -11.29
C ASN A 40 12.67 -13.96 -11.49
N PHE A 41 12.90 -12.86 -12.22
CA PHE A 41 11.88 -11.87 -12.55
C PHE A 41 10.74 -12.50 -13.36
N ARG A 42 9.50 -12.33 -12.90
CA ARG A 42 8.29 -12.85 -13.55
C ARG A 42 7.12 -11.89 -13.40
N ASN A 43 6.35 -11.71 -14.48
CA ASN A 43 5.01 -11.12 -14.42
C ASN A 43 4.03 -12.18 -13.91
N ILE A 44 3.33 -11.92 -12.79
CA ILE A 44 2.41 -12.88 -12.19
C ILE A 44 0.93 -12.55 -12.40
N SER A 45 0.56 -11.29 -12.69
CA SER A 45 -0.83 -10.94 -13.03
C SER A 45 -1.08 -11.21 -14.51
N ASN A 46 -0.27 -10.60 -15.38
CA ASN A 46 -0.32 -10.72 -16.84
C ASN A 46 -1.77 -10.71 -17.38
N ASN A 47 -2.56 -9.74 -16.92
CA ASN A 47 -3.95 -9.56 -17.31
C ASN A 47 -4.23 -8.08 -17.52
N PRO A 48 -5.16 -7.71 -18.42
CA PRO A 48 -5.56 -6.32 -18.54
C PRO A 48 -6.25 -5.85 -17.25
N GLY A 49 -6.06 -4.57 -16.92
CA GLY A 49 -6.82 -3.89 -15.88
C GLY A 49 -5.97 -3.41 -14.72
N TYR A 50 -6.61 -3.29 -13.56
CA TYR A 50 -5.91 -2.89 -12.35
C TYR A 50 -5.35 -4.12 -11.63
N ASP A 51 -4.02 -4.20 -11.50
CA ASP A 51 -3.36 -5.08 -10.54
C ASP A 51 -2.33 -4.28 -9.72
N SER A 52 -2.53 -4.18 -8.40
CA SER A 52 -1.71 -3.32 -7.55
C SER A 52 -1.70 -3.75 -6.09
N GLN A 53 -0.99 -2.97 -5.28
CA GLN A 53 -0.89 -3.10 -3.82
C GLN A 53 -0.48 -4.51 -3.36
N PRO A 54 0.63 -5.07 -3.88
CA PRO A 54 1.09 -6.38 -3.48
C PRO A 54 1.52 -6.43 -2.01
N SER A 55 1.13 -7.47 -1.29
CA SER A 55 1.53 -7.76 0.09
C SER A 55 1.83 -9.24 0.27
N PHE A 56 2.96 -9.56 0.91
CA PHE A 56 3.29 -10.95 1.24
C PHE A 56 2.48 -11.45 2.44
N ALA A 57 2.03 -12.70 2.39
CA ALA A 57 1.14 -13.31 3.38
C ALA A 57 1.34 -14.84 3.47
N LEU A 58 2.06 -15.35 4.47
CA LEU A 58 2.19 -16.81 4.75
C LEU A 58 2.43 -17.70 3.51
N GLY A 59 3.46 -17.39 2.70
CA GLY A 59 3.76 -18.16 1.48
C GLY A 59 2.91 -17.76 0.26
N LEU A 60 2.05 -16.76 0.41
CA LEU A 60 1.32 -16.10 -0.66
C LEU A 60 1.90 -14.71 -0.95
N LEU A 61 1.62 -14.23 -2.16
CA LEU A 61 1.59 -12.82 -2.50
C LEU A 61 0.14 -12.45 -2.81
N VAL A 62 -0.47 -11.61 -1.98
CA VAL A 62 -1.82 -11.09 -2.21
C VAL A 62 -1.76 -9.72 -2.86
N TYR A 63 -2.73 -9.41 -3.70
CA TYR A 63 -2.78 -8.14 -4.42
C TYR A 63 -4.22 -7.85 -4.86
N ALA A 64 -4.53 -6.56 -5.02
CA ALA A 64 -5.79 -6.14 -5.61
C ALA A 64 -5.68 -6.37 -7.11
N GLY A 65 -6.56 -7.17 -7.69
CA GLY A 65 -6.39 -7.60 -9.08
C GLY A 65 -7.69 -7.77 -9.83
N THR A 66 -7.67 -7.45 -11.13
CA THR A 66 -8.87 -7.45 -11.96
C THR A 66 -9.33 -8.87 -12.30
N HIS A 67 -10.59 -9.18 -12.01
CA HIS A 67 -11.25 -10.42 -12.39
C HIS A 67 -12.68 -10.12 -12.84
N GLU A 68 -13.03 -10.56 -14.05
CA GLU A 68 -14.37 -10.36 -14.64
C GLU A 68 -14.88 -8.89 -14.60
N GLY A 69 -13.96 -7.93 -14.68
CA GLY A 69 -14.28 -6.50 -14.69
C GLY A 69 -14.43 -5.85 -13.30
N GLN A 70 -14.17 -6.59 -12.22
CA GLN A 70 -14.12 -6.10 -10.84
C GLN A 70 -12.72 -6.29 -10.24
N THR A 71 -12.33 -5.43 -9.30
CA THR A 71 -11.11 -5.61 -8.51
C THR A 71 -11.38 -6.56 -7.35
N GLU A 72 -10.67 -7.68 -7.30
CA GLU A 72 -10.83 -8.72 -6.29
C GLU A 72 -9.53 -8.91 -5.47
N ILE A 73 -9.60 -9.66 -4.37
CA ILE A 73 -8.41 -10.09 -3.61
C ILE A 73 -7.83 -11.33 -4.29
N LYS A 74 -6.82 -11.13 -5.16
CA LYS A 74 -6.06 -12.24 -5.74
C LYS A 74 -4.93 -12.66 -4.80
N ALA A 75 -4.65 -13.96 -4.78
CA ALA A 75 -3.57 -14.56 -4.02
C ALA A 75 -2.78 -15.53 -4.88
N TYR A 76 -1.51 -15.22 -5.10
CA TYR A 76 -0.54 -16.04 -5.80
C TYR A 76 0.25 -16.89 -4.81
N GLN A 77 0.22 -18.21 -4.99
CA GLN A 77 1.02 -19.14 -4.18
C GLN A 77 2.48 -19.13 -4.65
N LEU A 78 3.41 -18.78 -3.75
CA LEU A 78 4.81 -18.56 -4.12
C LEU A 78 5.54 -19.81 -4.64
N GLU A 79 5.14 -20.99 -4.15
CA GLU A 79 5.75 -22.28 -4.50
C GLU A 79 5.17 -22.88 -5.77
N SER A 80 3.83 -22.99 -5.87
CA SER A 80 3.16 -23.64 -7.01
C SER A 80 2.89 -22.71 -8.19
N GLY A 81 2.93 -21.39 -7.96
CA GLY A 81 2.57 -20.39 -8.96
C GLY A 81 1.08 -20.28 -9.27
N THR A 82 0.21 -20.93 -8.48
CA THR A 82 -1.25 -20.89 -8.69
C THR A 82 -1.88 -19.62 -8.12
N ILE A 83 -2.85 -19.07 -8.84
CA ILE A 83 -3.62 -17.89 -8.40
C ILE A 83 -5.02 -18.34 -7.95
N SER A 84 -5.50 -17.76 -6.85
CA SER A 84 -6.86 -17.93 -6.34
C SER A 84 -7.46 -16.59 -5.94
N ILE A 85 -8.79 -16.51 -5.89
CA ILE A 85 -9.52 -15.35 -5.37
C ILE A 85 -9.93 -15.64 -3.92
N LYS A 86 -9.77 -14.65 -3.04
CA LYS A 86 -9.94 -14.82 -1.58
C LYS A 86 -11.19 -14.17 -1.01
N ASN A 87 -12.02 -13.59 -1.86
CA ASN A 87 -13.32 -13.05 -1.48
C ASN A 87 -14.41 -13.56 -2.42
N LYS A 88 -15.65 -13.51 -1.94
CA LYS A 88 -16.81 -13.58 -2.83
C LYS A 88 -16.97 -12.24 -3.54
N MET A 89 -17.41 -12.30 -4.79
CA MET A 89 -17.74 -11.12 -5.59
C MET A 89 -18.69 -10.20 -4.82
N THR A 90 -18.42 -8.89 -4.85
CA THR A 90 -19.23 -7.91 -4.13
C THR A 90 -19.78 -6.85 -5.08
N SER A 91 -20.56 -5.90 -4.57
CA SER A 91 -21.01 -4.78 -5.39
C SER A 91 -19.93 -3.70 -5.59
N GLY A 92 -18.78 -3.81 -4.92
CA GLY A 92 -17.66 -2.87 -5.00
C GLY A 92 -16.36 -3.57 -5.41
N GLY A 93 -15.25 -2.83 -5.40
CA GLY A 93 -13.92 -3.42 -5.62
C GLY A 93 -13.09 -3.49 -4.34
N GLU A 94 -12.26 -4.52 -4.23
CA GLU A 94 -11.37 -4.79 -3.11
C GLU A 94 -9.94 -4.29 -3.36
N TYR A 95 -9.45 -3.41 -2.48
CA TYR A 95 -8.17 -2.71 -2.61
C TYR A 95 -7.29 -2.88 -1.37
N SER A 96 -5.98 -2.66 -1.53
CA SER A 96 -4.99 -2.74 -0.45
C SER A 96 -5.08 -4.05 0.39
N PRO A 97 -5.11 -5.24 -0.24
CA PRO A 97 -5.32 -6.46 0.53
C PRO A 97 -4.11 -6.82 1.39
N GLN A 98 -4.36 -7.29 2.60
CA GLN A 98 -3.35 -7.76 3.54
C GLN A 98 -3.83 -9.03 4.25
N LEU A 99 -2.90 -9.84 4.73
CA LEU A 99 -3.22 -10.89 5.70
C LEU A 99 -3.83 -10.24 6.94
N ALA A 100 -4.94 -10.78 7.43
CA ALA A 100 -5.49 -10.35 8.70
C ALA A 100 -4.53 -10.66 9.84
N ALA A 101 -4.52 -9.82 10.88
CA ALA A 101 -3.59 -10.00 11.99
C ALA A 101 -3.80 -11.30 12.79
N ASP A 102 -4.95 -11.95 12.67
CA ASP A 102 -5.18 -13.29 13.24
C ASP A 102 -4.39 -14.40 12.54
N GLY A 103 -3.95 -14.17 11.29
CA GLY A 103 -3.27 -15.12 10.43
C GLY A 103 -4.20 -16.08 9.70
N GLU A 104 -5.51 -15.91 9.83
CA GLU A 104 -6.52 -16.82 9.27
C GLU A 104 -7.25 -16.20 8.09
N GLY A 105 -7.53 -14.90 8.07
CA GLY A 105 -8.27 -14.27 6.98
C GLY A 105 -7.44 -13.30 6.13
N PHE A 106 -8.15 -12.60 5.27
CA PHE A 106 -7.61 -11.43 4.56
C PHE A 106 -8.39 -10.19 4.95
N THR A 107 -7.81 -9.03 4.68
CA THR A 107 -8.46 -7.74 4.86
C THR A 107 -8.29 -6.95 3.59
N ALA A 108 -9.26 -6.10 3.27
CA ALA A 108 -9.19 -5.18 2.14
C ALA A 108 -10.08 -3.97 2.37
N VAL A 109 -9.71 -2.84 1.77
CA VAL A 109 -10.60 -1.69 1.64
C VAL A 109 -11.55 -1.97 0.47
N ARG A 110 -12.85 -2.02 0.74
CA ARG A 110 -13.85 -2.08 -0.31
C ARG A 110 -14.28 -0.65 -0.67
N LEU A 111 -14.18 -0.31 -1.95
CA LEU A 111 -14.80 0.87 -2.54
C LEU A 111 -16.15 0.45 -3.15
N ASP A 112 -17.24 0.91 -2.56
CA ASP A 112 -18.58 0.61 -3.08
C ASP A 112 -18.99 1.52 -4.26
N THR A 113 -20.13 1.22 -4.88
CA THR A 113 -20.65 1.96 -6.04
C THR A 113 -21.06 3.39 -5.73
N THR A 114 -21.12 3.79 -4.46
CA THR A 114 -21.42 5.17 -4.03
C THR A 114 -20.15 5.99 -3.80
N GLY A 115 -18.97 5.38 -3.91
CA GLY A 115 -17.68 5.99 -3.62
C GLY A 115 -17.24 5.84 -2.17
N LEU A 116 -18.01 5.14 -1.34
CA LEU A 116 -17.70 4.95 0.07
C LEU A 116 -16.68 3.84 0.25
N GLN A 117 -15.62 4.14 1.01
CA GLN A 117 -14.54 3.21 1.32
C GLN A 117 -14.67 2.69 2.74
N ARG A 118 -14.55 1.38 2.93
CA ARG A 118 -14.59 0.75 4.26
C ARG A 118 -13.64 -0.44 4.33
N LEU A 119 -13.08 -0.67 5.52
CA LEU A 119 -12.21 -1.82 5.79
C LEU A 119 -13.05 -3.06 6.16
N TYR A 120 -12.85 -4.15 5.41
CA TYR A 120 -13.49 -5.43 5.64
C TYR A 120 -12.44 -6.52 5.93
N TYR A 121 -12.80 -7.44 6.81
CA TYR A 121 -12.18 -8.75 6.97
C TYR A 121 -12.90 -9.76 6.07
N TYR A 122 -12.17 -10.69 5.49
CA TYR A 122 -12.66 -11.77 4.64
C TYR A 122 -12.19 -13.10 5.24
N ASP A 123 -13.14 -13.96 5.58
CA ASP A 123 -12.84 -15.28 6.12
C ASP A 123 -12.33 -16.25 5.04
N GLN A 124 -12.01 -17.48 5.43
CA GLN A 124 -11.55 -18.52 4.50
C GLN A 124 -12.58 -18.92 3.44
N ALA A 125 -13.87 -18.68 3.68
CA ALA A 125 -14.94 -18.89 2.70
C ALA A 125 -15.15 -17.67 1.79
N GLY A 126 -14.41 -16.58 2.01
CA GLY A 126 -14.51 -15.32 1.29
C GLY A 126 -15.67 -14.43 1.75
N GLU A 127 -16.32 -14.75 2.88
CA GLU A 127 -17.38 -13.93 3.47
C GLU A 127 -16.78 -12.72 4.18
N SER A 128 -17.43 -11.56 4.00
CA SER A 128 -16.86 -10.28 4.46
C SER A 128 -17.55 -9.73 5.72
N HIS A 129 -16.74 -9.17 6.62
CA HIS A 129 -17.17 -8.56 7.88
C HIS A 129 -16.58 -7.15 8.02
N LEU A 130 -17.42 -6.14 8.26
CA LEU A 130 -16.99 -4.75 8.43
C LEU A 130 -16.19 -4.58 9.74
N MET A 131 -14.98 -4.00 9.65
CA MET A 131 -14.10 -3.82 10.80
C MET A 131 -14.27 -2.46 11.50
N LEU A 132 -14.33 -1.38 10.71
CA LEU A 132 -14.34 0.01 11.20
C LEU A 132 -15.50 0.76 10.58
N LYS A 133 -16.66 0.75 11.25
CA LYS A 133 -17.93 1.24 10.68
C LYS A 133 -17.94 2.73 10.37
N ASP A 134 -17.32 3.52 11.24
CA ASP A 134 -17.45 4.98 11.25
C ASP A 134 -16.27 5.70 10.55
N LEU A 135 -15.38 4.94 9.89
CA LEU A 135 -14.21 5.46 9.20
C LEU A 135 -14.25 5.15 7.71
N GLN A 136 -13.91 6.15 6.89
CA GLN A 136 -13.65 5.96 5.47
C GLN A 136 -12.18 5.60 5.26
N VAL A 137 -11.83 4.34 5.53
CA VAL A 137 -10.45 3.85 5.46
C VAL A 137 -9.99 3.77 4.00
N ALA A 138 -8.90 4.47 3.65
CA ALA A 138 -8.29 4.41 2.33
C ALA A 138 -7.06 3.49 2.29
N TYR A 139 -6.20 3.59 3.31
CA TYR A 139 -5.00 2.76 3.48
C TYR A 139 -4.83 2.39 4.94
N TYR A 140 -4.26 1.22 5.21
CA TYR A 140 -4.10 0.72 6.58
C TYR A 140 -2.96 -0.29 6.67
N THR A 141 -2.51 -0.56 7.88
CA THR A 141 -1.74 -1.77 8.20
C THR A 141 -1.92 -2.12 9.67
N PHE A 142 -1.62 -3.37 10.02
CA PHE A 142 -1.67 -3.85 11.39
C PHE A 142 -0.30 -3.73 12.06
N ASN A 143 -0.28 -3.22 13.30
CA ASN A 143 0.83 -3.50 14.20
C ASN A 143 0.69 -4.92 14.80
N ASP A 144 -0.52 -5.26 15.23
CA ASP A 144 -0.87 -6.53 15.86
C ASP A 144 -2.37 -6.82 15.71
N LYS A 145 -2.89 -7.83 16.43
CA LYS A 145 -4.30 -8.25 16.36
C LYS A 145 -5.30 -7.19 16.80
N ASN A 146 -4.88 -6.24 17.64
CA ASN A 146 -5.73 -5.22 18.25
C ASN A 146 -5.39 -3.82 17.75
N THR A 147 -4.19 -3.59 17.23
CA THR A 147 -3.70 -2.24 16.86
C THR A 147 -3.54 -2.10 15.36
N LEU A 148 -4.21 -1.11 14.78
CA LEU A 148 -4.17 -0.77 13.36
C LEU A 148 -3.90 0.71 13.16
N LEU A 149 -3.04 1.06 12.20
CA LEU A 149 -2.86 2.45 11.74
C LEU A 149 -3.50 2.59 10.37
N ALA A 150 -4.22 3.70 10.14
CA ALA A 150 -4.89 3.95 8.87
C ALA A 150 -4.82 5.42 8.46
N SER A 151 -4.80 5.63 7.14
CA SER A 151 -5.15 6.91 6.52
C SER A 151 -6.63 6.84 6.15
N VAL A 152 -7.42 7.74 6.71
CA VAL A 152 -8.87 7.82 6.48
C VAL A 152 -9.21 9.09 5.71
N LEU A 153 -10.16 9.01 4.79
CA LEU A 153 -10.64 10.18 4.05
C LEU A 153 -11.38 11.12 5.01
N SER A 154 -10.99 12.40 4.99
CA SER A 154 -11.64 13.49 5.71
C SER A 154 -11.68 14.72 4.80
N ASP A 155 -12.87 15.00 4.28
CA ASP A 155 -13.10 16.09 3.30
C ASP A 155 -12.19 15.96 2.07
N ASP A 156 -11.23 16.88 1.90
CA ASP A 156 -10.28 16.97 0.78
C ASP A 156 -8.88 16.43 1.11
N ARG A 157 -8.70 15.79 2.28
CA ARG A 157 -7.42 15.24 2.74
C ARG A 157 -7.57 13.83 3.34
N MET A 158 -6.45 13.27 3.76
CA MET A 158 -6.40 12.09 4.61
C MET A 158 -5.89 12.44 6.00
N ASP A 159 -6.50 11.83 7.01
CA ASP A 159 -6.07 11.93 8.41
C ASP A 159 -5.49 10.58 8.86
N LEU A 160 -4.40 10.62 9.63
CA LEU A 160 -3.81 9.43 10.23
C LEU A 160 -4.55 9.09 11.52
N VAL A 161 -5.06 7.86 11.62
CA VAL A 161 -5.76 7.37 12.81
C VAL A 161 -5.13 6.10 13.34
N LEU A 162 -5.00 6.01 14.66
CA LEU A 162 -4.66 4.80 15.38
C LEU A 162 -5.94 4.18 15.94
N ALA A 163 -6.22 2.94 15.54
CA ALA A 163 -7.39 2.19 15.95
C ALA A 163 -7.00 1.05 16.91
N ASP A 164 -7.64 1.04 18.08
CA ASP A 164 -7.71 -0.10 18.98
C ASP A 164 -9.00 -0.87 18.68
N LEU A 165 -8.85 -2.02 18.02
CA LEU A 165 -9.93 -2.87 17.56
C LEU A 165 -10.63 -3.60 18.72
N GLN A 166 -9.91 -3.88 19.81
CA GLN A 166 -10.46 -4.56 20.98
C GLN A 166 -11.39 -3.62 21.76
N ASN A 167 -10.93 -2.41 22.03
CA ASN A 167 -11.67 -1.42 22.82
C ASN A 167 -12.53 -0.50 21.95
N LYS A 168 -12.47 -0.64 20.62
CA LYS A 168 -13.18 0.21 19.63
C LYS A 168 -12.85 1.69 19.80
N LYS A 169 -11.59 1.98 20.15
CA LYS A 169 -11.11 3.35 20.34
C LYS A 169 -10.39 3.81 19.08
N ILE A 170 -10.71 5.00 18.60
CA ILE A 170 -10.04 5.64 17.46
C ILE A 170 -9.43 6.94 17.96
N ASP A 171 -8.12 7.10 17.74
CA ASP A 171 -7.39 8.32 18.04
C ASP A 171 -6.84 8.89 16.72
N THR A 172 -7.29 10.08 16.31
CA THR A 172 -6.66 10.83 15.20
C THR A 172 -5.34 11.39 15.67
N LEU A 173 -4.25 11.00 15.00
CA LEU A 173 -2.89 11.41 15.36
C LEU A 173 -2.45 12.70 14.67
N LEU A 174 -2.76 12.83 13.37
CA LEU A 174 -2.41 14.00 12.56
C LEU A 174 -3.26 14.09 11.29
N HIS A 175 -3.16 15.24 10.63
CA HIS A 175 -3.80 15.54 9.36
C HIS A 175 -2.78 15.47 8.21
N ASN A 176 -3.28 15.38 6.98
CA ASN A 176 -2.48 15.32 5.74
C ASN A 176 -1.56 14.10 5.67
N SER A 177 -2.04 12.95 6.12
CA SER A 177 -1.33 11.70 5.94
C SER A 177 -1.25 11.33 4.45
N GLY A 178 -0.19 10.63 4.07
CA GLY A 178 -0.06 9.99 2.77
C GLY A 178 -0.66 8.59 2.76
N ARG A 179 -0.44 7.88 1.65
CA ARG A 179 -1.00 6.54 1.44
C ARG A 179 -0.13 5.40 1.97
N SER A 180 1.17 5.63 2.16
CA SER A 180 2.10 4.59 2.59
C SER A 180 2.19 4.52 4.10
N ILE A 181 1.79 3.37 4.63
CA ILE A 181 1.70 3.03 6.04
C ILE A 181 2.22 1.61 6.21
N HIS A 182 3.21 1.41 7.06
CA HIS A 182 3.90 0.13 7.21
C HIS A 182 4.24 -0.15 8.67
N LYS A 183 4.10 -1.41 9.09
CA LYS A 183 4.75 -1.87 10.31
C LYS A 183 6.28 -1.88 10.11
N VAL A 184 7.03 -1.36 11.08
CA VAL A 184 8.49 -1.45 11.06
C VAL A 184 8.89 -2.87 11.49
N PRO A 185 9.71 -3.60 10.70
CA PRO A 185 10.10 -4.97 11.05
C PRO A 185 10.70 -5.09 12.46
N ASN A 186 10.44 -6.21 13.12
CA ASN A 186 11.03 -6.56 14.43
C ASN A 186 10.90 -5.52 15.55
N SER A 187 9.88 -4.65 15.50
CA SER A 187 9.67 -3.59 16.49
C SER A 187 8.19 -3.41 16.85
N ASN A 188 7.93 -2.65 17.91
CA ASN A 188 6.61 -2.11 18.24
C ASN A 188 6.43 -0.69 17.67
N ALA A 189 6.85 -0.50 16.42
CA ALA A 189 6.74 0.77 15.73
C ALA A 189 6.03 0.61 14.39
N MET A 190 5.38 1.68 13.98
CA MET A 190 4.79 1.83 12.66
C MET A 190 5.42 3.02 11.95
N SER A 191 5.23 3.11 10.65
CA SER A 191 5.76 4.18 9.83
C SER A 191 4.71 4.61 8.83
N TYR A 192 4.74 5.89 8.47
CA TYR A 192 3.73 6.49 7.63
C TYR A 192 4.31 7.69 6.88
N THR A 193 3.56 8.15 5.88
CA THR A 193 3.89 9.35 5.10
C THR A 193 3.04 10.53 5.53
N VAL A 194 3.57 11.76 5.43
CA VAL A 194 2.85 13.02 5.62
C VAL A 194 3.15 13.95 4.46
N LEU A 195 2.12 14.57 3.88
CA LEU A 195 2.31 15.60 2.85
C LEU A 195 2.86 16.87 3.50
N ASN A 196 4.06 17.28 3.08
CA ASN A 196 4.73 18.47 3.59
C ASN A 196 4.32 19.73 2.80
N GLU A 197 4.75 20.90 3.27
CA GLU A 197 4.39 22.20 2.67
C GLU A 197 4.93 22.39 1.25
N GLN A 198 5.97 21.64 0.88
CA GLN A 198 6.57 21.64 -0.46
C GLN A 198 5.80 20.72 -1.44
N GLY A 199 4.82 19.96 -0.95
CA GLY A 199 4.05 19.01 -1.74
C GLY A 199 4.72 17.64 -1.94
N ASN A 200 5.79 17.36 -1.19
CA ASN A 200 6.42 16.04 -1.12
C ASN A 200 5.92 15.26 0.11
N TYR A 201 6.31 14.00 0.21
CA TYR A 201 5.96 13.15 1.35
C TYR A 201 7.15 12.89 2.27
N ASP A 202 6.99 13.24 3.54
CA ASP A 202 7.94 12.91 4.59
C ASP A 202 7.60 11.55 5.19
N ILE A 203 8.61 10.71 5.47
CA ILE A 203 8.46 9.46 6.20
C ILE A 203 8.70 9.72 7.69
N TYR A 204 7.75 9.29 8.51
CA TYR A 204 7.86 9.28 9.97
C TYR A 204 7.75 7.86 10.52
N GLN A 205 8.42 7.61 11.64
CA GLN A 205 8.22 6.42 12.47
C GLN A 205 7.44 6.80 13.74
N LEU A 206 6.33 6.14 14.00
CA LEU A 206 5.56 6.18 15.24
C LEU A 206 6.04 5.06 16.17
N ASP A 207 6.59 5.44 17.33
CA ASP A 207 6.80 4.52 18.44
C ASP A 207 5.47 4.35 19.21
N LEU A 208 4.98 3.12 19.34
CA LEU A 208 3.69 2.86 19.96
C LEU A 208 3.74 2.80 21.50
N ASP A 209 4.94 2.69 22.09
CA ASP A 209 5.10 2.65 23.54
C ASP A 209 4.88 4.03 24.16
N ASN A 210 5.38 5.08 23.49
CA ASN A 210 5.24 6.48 23.93
C ASN A 210 4.32 7.34 23.04
N ARG A 211 3.90 6.82 21.87
CA ARG A 211 3.08 7.53 20.87
C ARG A 211 3.76 8.76 20.27
N GLU A 212 5.09 8.77 20.22
CA GLU A 212 5.86 9.84 19.59
C GLU A 212 6.27 9.46 18.16
N SER A 213 6.28 10.47 17.29
CA SER A 213 6.68 10.34 15.90
C SER A 213 8.03 10.99 15.64
N TYR A 214 8.89 10.28 14.89
CA TYR A 214 10.24 10.70 14.55
C TYR A 214 10.40 10.77 13.03
N PHE A 215 10.92 11.89 12.53
CA PHE A 215 11.22 12.05 11.10
C PHE A 215 12.37 11.10 10.69
N ILE A 216 12.19 10.39 9.57
CA ILE A 216 13.21 9.51 8.98
C ILE A 216 13.89 10.21 7.80
N THR A 217 13.12 10.54 6.76
CA THR A 217 13.60 11.12 5.50
C THR A 217 12.44 11.65 4.66
N GLU A 218 12.73 12.53 3.70
CA GLU A 218 11.78 12.93 2.65
C GLU A 218 11.83 11.91 1.48
N LEU A 219 10.68 11.58 0.89
CA LEU A 219 10.60 10.82 -0.35
C LEU A 219 11.01 11.71 -1.55
N PRO A 220 11.65 11.13 -2.58
CA PRO A 220 11.90 11.87 -3.82
C PRO A 220 10.61 12.43 -4.43
N ILE A 221 10.73 13.56 -5.15
CA ILE A 221 9.60 14.25 -5.78
C ILE A 221 8.76 13.28 -6.61
N GLY A 222 7.44 13.30 -6.39
CA GLY A 222 6.47 12.46 -7.11
C GLY A 222 6.33 11.03 -6.58
N ILE A 223 7.20 10.59 -5.67
CA ILE A 223 7.12 9.27 -5.04
C ILE A 223 6.25 9.36 -3.78
N GLN A 224 5.36 8.38 -3.62
CA GLN A 224 4.49 8.27 -2.45
C GLN A 224 4.66 6.94 -1.72
N ASP A 225 5.29 5.95 -2.34
CA ASP A 225 5.36 4.59 -1.86
C ASP A 225 6.78 4.11 -1.55
N TYR A 226 6.90 3.39 -0.46
CA TYR A 226 8.11 2.71 -0.02
C TYR A 226 7.72 1.40 0.68
N CYS A 227 8.69 0.59 1.04
CA CYS A 227 8.53 -0.50 1.98
C CYS A 227 9.78 -0.64 2.85
N TRP A 228 9.68 -1.42 3.92
CA TRP A 228 10.85 -1.82 4.70
C TRP A 228 11.46 -3.09 4.11
N VAL A 229 12.78 -3.09 3.93
CA VAL A 229 13.57 -4.29 3.63
C VAL A 229 13.93 -4.99 4.95
N SER A 230 14.39 -4.21 5.92
CA SER A 230 14.73 -4.64 7.28
C SER A 230 14.22 -3.60 8.28
N ASP A 231 14.53 -3.72 9.56
CA ASP A 231 14.24 -2.70 10.60
C ASP A 231 15.01 -1.37 10.44
N SER A 232 15.90 -1.29 9.46
CA SER A 232 16.87 -0.20 9.30
C SER A 232 17.08 0.23 7.85
N LYS A 233 16.42 -0.42 6.90
CA LYS A 233 16.52 -0.11 5.47
C LYS A 233 15.15 0.01 4.83
N LEU A 234 14.95 1.14 4.15
CA LEU A 234 13.78 1.39 3.31
C LEU A 234 14.12 1.13 1.86
N LEU A 235 13.12 0.70 1.08
CA LEU A 235 13.19 0.54 -0.37
C LEU A 235 12.06 1.32 -1.02
N LEU A 236 12.35 1.96 -2.15
CA LEU A 236 11.33 2.52 -3.04
C LEU A 236 11.64 2.19 -4.49
N GLY A 237 10.63 2.32 -5.34
CA GLY A 237 10.78 2.30 -6.79
C GLY A 237 10.65 3.72 -7.36
N SER A 238 11.38 4.00 -8.42
CA SER A 238 11.21 5.22 -9.22
C SER A 238 11.59 4.91 -10.67
N ASN A 239 10.67 5.15 -11.61
CA ASN A 239 10.81 4.68 -13.00
C ASN A 239 11.12 3.18 -13.03
N ASP A 240 12.24 2.78 -13.60
CA ASP A 240 12.73 1.42 -13.77
C ASP A 240 13.83 1.03 -12.76
N LYS A 241 13.97 1.78 -11.66
CA LYS A 241 15.05 1.59 -10.68
C LYS A 241 14.52 1.46 -9.27
N LEU A 242 15.26 0.71 -8.47
CA LEU A 242 15.04 0.55 -7.03
C LEU A 242 16.07 1.35 -6.25
N PHE A 243 15.65 1.99 -5.17
CA PHE A 243 16.52 2.80 -4.32
C PHE A 243 16.37 2.38 -2.86
N VAL A 244 17.49 2.33 -2.15
CA VAL A 244 17.56 2.00 -0.73
C VAL A 244 17.97 3.23 0.09
N TYR A 245 17.34 3.40 1.25
CA TYR A 245 17.76 4.36 2.27
C TYR A 245 18.12 3.58 3.54
N ASP A 246 19.38 3.70 3.97
CA ASP A 246 19.90 3.07 5.18
C ASP A 246 19.90 4.08 6.33
N LEU A 247 19.12 3.81 7.38
CA LEU A 247 18.97 4.71 8.53
C LEU A 247 20.29 4.94 9.28
N PHE A 248 21.25 4.02 9.18
CA PHE A 248 22.57 4.13 9.80
C PHE A 248 23.67 4.52 8.81
N GLY A 249 23.35 4.57 7.52
CA GLY A 249 24.25 4.94 6.45
C GLY A 249 24.30 6.46 6.21
N ARG A 250 24.61 6.81 4.97
CA ARG A 250 24.46 8.20 4.51
C ARG A 250 22.98 8.51 4.39
N ARG A 251 22.60 9.73 4.79
CA ARG A 251 21.22 10.23 4.73
C ARG A 251 20.81 10.60 3.30
N GLU A 252 20.84 9.61 2.40
CA GLU A 252 20.50 9.76 0.99
C GLU A 252 19.91 8.46 0.42
N TRP A 253 19.05 8.59 -0.58
CA TRP A 253 18.54 7.45 -1.35
C TRP A 253 19.62 7.00 -2.34
N ASN A 254 20.03 5.74 -2.25
CA ASN A 254 21.08 5.16 -3.10
C ASN A 254 20.47 4.16 -4.09
N LEU A 255 20.98 4.13 -5.32
CA LEU A 255 20.58 3.12 -6.30
C LEU A 255 20.86 1.72 -5.73
N ALA A 256 19.85 0.86 -5.72
CA ALA A 256 19.92 -0.49 -5.21
C ALA A 256 19.91 -1.53 -6.34
N ALA A 257 19.09 -1.32 -7.38
CA ALA A 257 19.07 -2.18 -8.56
C ALA A 257 18.48 -1.43 -9.77
N ASP A 258 18.91 -1.84 -10.96
CA ASP A 258 18.40 -1.36 -12.24
C ASP A 258 17.52 -2.45 -12.89
N LEU A 259 16.23 -2.14 -13.07
CA LEU A 259 15.24 -3.03 -13.69
C LEU A 259 14.95 -2.67 -15.15
N SER A 260 15.68 -1.72 -15.75
CA SER A 260 15.55 -1.38 -17.18
C SER A 260 15.68 -2.57 -18.12
N PRO A 261 16.49 -3.63 -17.86
CA PRO A 261 16.53 -4.81 -18.73
C PRO A 261 15.21 -5.58 -18.79
N TYR A 262 14.31 -5.36 -17.83
CA TYR A 262 13.00 -6.03 -17.75
C TYR A 262 11.87 -5.23 -18.39
N LYS A 263 12.17 -4.16 -19.15
CA LYS A 263 11.17 -3.31 -19.83
C LYS A 263 10.14 -2.68 -18.88
N ILE A 264 10.50 -2.50 -17.61
CA ILE A 264 9.71 -1.71 -16.67
C ILE A 264 9.79 -0.24 -17.08
N LYS A 265 8.65 0.44 -17.07
CA LYS A 265 8.53 1.88 -17.32
C LYS A 265 8.47 2.66 -16.03
N GLU A 266 7.52 2.31 -15.15
CA GLU A 266 7.28 3.01 -13.89
C GLU A 266 6.85 2.04 -12.80
N ILE A 267 7.63 1.97 -11.72
CA ILE A 267 7.30 1.23 -10.50
C ILE A 267 6.40 2.10 -9.62
N THR A 268 5.19 1.62 -9.34
CA THR A 268 4.20 2.36 -8.53
C THR A 268 4.05 1.83 -7.12
N ARG A 269 4.42 0.56 -6.87
CA ARG A 269 4.39 -0.10 -5.55
C ARG A 269 5.60 -1.00 -5.40
N VAL A 270 6.08 -1.13 -4.16
CA VAL A 270 7.13 -2.08 -3.77
C VAL A 270 6.72 -2.81 -2.50
N SER A 271 7.11 -4.08 -2.38
CA SER A 271 6.81 -4.91 -1.21
C SER A 271 7.87 -6.00 -1.07
N VAL A 272 8.36 -6.25 0.15
CA VAL A 272 9.39 -7.26 0.43
C VAL A 272 8.82 -8.29 1.39
N ASN A 273 9.15 -9.57 1.20
CA ASN A 273 8.69 -10.61 2.12
C ASN A 273 9.47 -10.56 3.43
N LYS A 274 8.90 -11.15 4.48
CA LYS A 274 9.50 -11.17 5.82
C LYS A 274 10.93 -11.76 5.86
N ASP A 275 11.23 -12.70 4.97
CA ASP A 275 12.54 -13.36 4.91
C ASP A 275 13.57 -12.58 4.07
N GLU A 276 13.21 -11.40 3.53
CA GLU A 276 14.08 -10.51 2.76
C GLU A 276 14.66 -11.16 1.49
N THR A 277 13.96 -12.16 0.94
CA THR A 277 14.40 -12.95 -0.22
C THR A 277 13.58 -12.72 -1.47
N LYS A 278 12.41 -12.09 -1.34
CA LYS A 278 11.47 -11.84 -2.43
C LYS A 278 11.01 -10.39 -2.44
N LEU A 279 10.95 -9.84 -3.63
CA LEU A 279 10.44 -8.51 -3.93
C LEU A 279 9.26 -8.63 -4.89
N ALA A 280 8.19 -7.94 -4.58
CA ALA A 280 7.07 -7.72 -5.48
C ALA A 280 6.96 -6.24 -5.81
N ILE A 281 6.69 -5.93 -7.08
CA ILE A 281 6.40 -4.57 -7.54
C ILE A 281 5.09 -4.55 -8.31
N ALA A 282 4.36 -3.43 -8.24
CA ALA A 282 3.35 -3.11 -9.23
C ALA A 282 3.96 -2.09 -10.19
N ALA A 283 3.92 -2.34 -11.49
CA ALA A 283 4.60 -1.48 -12.46
C ALA A 283 3.92 -1.43 -13.83
N GLU A 284 4.06 -0.30 -14.50
CA GLU A 284 3.79 -0.18 -15.93
C GLU A 284 4.97 -0.75 -16.71
N THR A 285 4.71 -1.33 -17.88
CA THR A 285 5.74 -1.76 -18.82
C THR A 285 5.80 -0.83 -20.03
N THR A 286 6.94 -0.81 -20.72
CA THR A 286 7.02 -0.16 -22.03
C THR A 286 6.31 -1.03 -23.06
N ASN A 287 5.28 -0.49 -23.73
CA ASN A 287 4.61 -1.18 -24.84
C ASN A 287 5.63 -1.65 -25.90
N GLU A 288 5.42 -2.85 -26.44
CA GLU A 288 6.11 -3.33 -27.66
C GLU A 288 5.62 -2.61 -28.92
#